data_AF-A0A1A8ITT9-F1
#
_entry.id   AF-A0A1A8ITT9-F1
#
_cell.length_a   1.000
_cell.length_b   1.000
_cell.length_c   1.000
_cell.angle_alpha   90.00
_cell.angle_beta   90.00
_cell.angle_gamma   90.00
#
_symmetry.space_group_name_H-M   'P 1'
#
loop_
_entity.id
_entity.type
_entity.pdbx_description
1 polymer ?
#
loop_
_entity_poly.entity_id
_entity_poly.type
_entity_poly.pdbx_seq_one_letter_code
_entity_poly.pdbx_strand_id
1 'polypeptide(L)' 'GADSYETVAVKVFPAMEYTSWRNECSIFSENTLQHDNVVQFLAAEERSPPGNTLQTYWLVLSYHSLGNLQDYLT' A
#
# COMPACT_ATOMS: atom_id res chain seq x y z
N GLY A 1 11.31 23.82 11.19
CA GLY A 1 11.41 22.36 11.02
C GLY A 1 10.82 22.07 9.67
N ALA A 2 11.56 21.41 8.78
CA ALA A 2 11.03 21.08 7.46
C ALA A 2 9.96 19.99 7.62
N ASP A 3 8.74 20.25 7.19
CA ASP A 3 7.76 19.21 6.88
C ASP A 3 8.37 18.35 5.77
N SER A 4 8.95 17.20 6.15
CA SER A 4 9.47 16.22 5.20
C SER A 4 8.30 15.40 4.68
N TYR A 5 7.82 15.73 3.49
CA TYR A 5 6.88 14.88 2.77
C TYR A 5 7.60 13.60 2.32
N GLU A 6 7.06 12.45 2.72
CA GLU A 6 7.53 11.14 2.26
C GLU A 6 6.69 10.66 1.09
N THR A 7 7.33 10.16 0.03
CA THR A 7 6.62 9.53 -1.09
C THR A 7 6.26 8.10 -0.71
N VAL A 8 5.01 7.70 -0.95
CA VAL A 8 4.48 6.37 -0.63
C VAL A 8 3.89 5.70 -1.86
N ALA A 9 3.93 4.37 -1.90
CA ALA A 9 3.23 3.59 -2.89
C ALA A 9 1.83 3.26 -2.38
N VAL A 10 0.80 3.51 -3.18
CA VAL A 10 -0.59 3.20 -2.82
C VAL A 10 -1.14 2.18 -3.79
N LYS A 11 -1.49 1.00 -3.29
CA LYS A 11 -2.25 0.01 -4.04
C LYS A 11 -3.73 0.21 -3.76
N VAL A 12 -4.49 0.50 -4.82
CA VAL A 12 -5.92 0.80 -4.73
C VAL A 12 -6.73 -0.41 -5.20
N PHE A 13 -7.59 -0.92 -4.34
CA PHE A 13 -8.47 -2.04 -4.61
C PHE A 13 -9.92 -1.54 -4.79
N PRO A 14 -10.65 -2.02 -5.81
CA PRO A 14 -12.07 -1.77 -5.93
C PRO A 14 -12.88 -2.54 -4.88
N ALA A 15 -14.14 -2.14 -4.65
CA ALA A 15 -15.03 -2.74 -3.65
C ALA A 15 -15.10 -4.28 -3.72
N MET A 16 -15.11 -4.83 -4.94
CA MET A 16 -15.20 -6.27 -5.21
C MET A 16 -13.95 -7.07 -4.78
N GLU A 17 -12.82 -6.40 -4.54
CA GLU A 17 -11.56 -7.02 -4.12
C GLU A 17 -11.27 -6.82 -2.62
N TYR A 18 -12.30 -6.51 -1.82
CA TYR A 18 -12.17 -6.36 -0.36
C TYR A 18 -11.44 -7.54 0.29
N THR A 19 -11.76 -8.77 -0.11
CA THR A 19 -11.14 -9.98 0.44
C THR A 19 -9.64 -10.02 0.15
N SER A 20 -9.22 -9.61 -1.06
CA SER A 20 -7.80 -9.52 -1.43
C SER A 20 -7.08 -8.46 -0.60
N TRP A 21 -7.67 -7.26 -0.48
CA TRP A 21 -7.14 -6.19 0.36
C TRP A 21 -7.00 -6.63 1.82
N ARG A 22 -8.05 -7.24 2.40
CA ARG A 22 -8.03 -7.71 3.79
C ARG A 22 -6.93 -8.75 4.01
N ASN A 23 -6.77 -9.69 3.08
CA ASN A 23 -5.74 -10.72 3.18
C ASN A 23 -4.34 -10.11 3.11
N GLU A 24 -4.09 -9.19 2.17
CA GLU A 24 -2.80 -8.48 2.09
C GLU A 24 -2.52 -7.66 3.36
N CYS A 25 -3.50 -6.90 3.86
CA CYS A 25 -3.36 -6.17 5.13
C CYS A 25 -3.00 -7.11 6.29
N SER A 26 -3.67 -8.26 6.40
CA SER A 26 -3.40 -9.25 7.46
C SER A 26 -1.96 -9.73 7.38
N ILE A 27 -1.49 -10.11 6.19
CA ILE A 27 -0.11 -10.58 5.98
C ILE A 27 0.87 -9.47 6.33
N PHE A 28 0.72 -8.29 5.73
CA PHE A 28 1.68 -7.19 5.91
C PHE A 28 1.71 -6.58 7.32
N SER A 29 0.65 -6.76 8.11
CA SER A 29 0.59 -6.29 9.50
C SER A 29 1.33 -7.20 10.50
N GLU A 30 1.76 -8.39 10.08
CA GLU A 30 2.48 -9.31 10.96
C GLU A 30 3.86 -8.75 11.34
N ASN A 31 4.15 -8.70 12.64
CA ASN A 31 5.42 -8.15 13.14
C ASN A 31 6.65 -8.90 12.61
N THR A 32 6.50 -10.18 12.25
CA THR A 32 7.58 -11.00 11.69
C THR A 32 7.98 -10.61 10.27
N LEU A 33 7.17 -9.80 9.58
CA LEU A 33 7.43 -9.36 8.22
C LEU A 33 8.10 -7.98 8.12
N GLN A 34 8.37 -7.32 9.26
CA GLN A 34 9.17 -6.10 9.29
C GLN A 34 10.65 -6.43 9.08
N HIS A 35 11.14 -6.25 7.85
CA HIS A 35 12.53 -6.54 7.46
C HIS A 35 12.96 -5.65 6.29
N ASP A 36 14.24 -5.27 6.23
CA ASP A 36 14.78 -4.33 5.21
C ASP A 36 14.62 -4.80 3.75
N ASN A 37 14.50 -6.11 3.54
CA ASN A 37 14.28 -6.71 2.21
C ASN A 37 12.81 -7.05 1.90
N VAL A 38 11.89 -6.69 2.79
CA VAL A 38 10.44 -6.81 2.59
C VAL A 38 9.87 -5.40 2.51
N VAL A 39 8.95 -5.17 1.57
CA VAL A 39 8.31 -3.86 1.44
C VAL A 39 7.61 -3.48 2.75
N GLN A 40 7.83 -2.26 3.22
CA GLN A 40 7.31 -1.82 4.50
C GLN A 40 5.83 -1.45 4.36
N PHE A 41 5.02 -2.01 5.25
CA PHE A 41 3.62 -1.61 5.43
C PHE A 41 3.53 -0.34 6.27
N LEU A 42 2.77 0.64 5.78
CA LEU A 42 2.59 1.94 6.44
C LEU A 42 1.19 2.11 6.99
N ALA A 43 0.16 1.84 6.16
CA ALA A 43 -1.23 1.98 6.55
C ALA A 43 -2.18 1.21 5.63
N ALA A 44 -3.41 1.03 6.09
CA ALA A 44 -4.52 0.56 5.27
C ALA A 44 -5.73 1.46 5.50
N GLU A 45 -6.39 1.91 4.44
CA GLU A 45 -7.49 2.87 4.52
C GLU A 45 -8.70 2.42 3.72
N GLU A 46 -9.86 2.65 4.29
CA GLU A 46 -11.14 2.47 3.64
C GLU A 46 -11.67 3.85 3.21
N ARG A 47 -11.87 4.04 1.90
CA ARG A 47 -12.22 5.35 1.32
C ARG A 47 -13.51 5.26 0.52
N SER A 48 -14.42 6.19 0.79
CA SER A 48 -15.66 6.38 0.03
C SER A 48 -15.64 7.79 -0.60
N PRO A 49 -15.21 7.92 -1.87
CA PRO A 49 -15.10 9.23 -2.52
C PRO A 49 -16.46 9.95 -2.59
N PRO A 50 -16.52 11.28 -2.39
CA PRO A 50 -17.76 12.02 -2.52
C PRO A 50 -18.33 11.89 -3.94
N GLY A 51 -19.60 11.50 -4.05
CA GLY A 51 -20.26 11.24 -5.33
C GLY A 51 -20.07 9.81 -5.87
N ASN A 52 -19.34 8.94 -5.18
CA ASN A 52 -19.26 7.52 -5.48
C ASN A 52 -19.95 6.71 -4.36
N THR A 53 -20.84 5.79 -4.74
CA THR A 53 -21.49 4.88 -3.79
C THR A 53 -20.61 3.67 -3.46
N LEU A 54 -19.60 3.40 -4.28
CA LEU A 54 -18.69 2.28 -4.11
C LEU A 54 -17.45 2.69 -3.34
N GLN A 55 -17.12 1.85 -2.38
CA GLN A 55 -15.93 1.97 -1.55
C GLN A 55 -14.67 1.55 -2.31
N THR A 56 -13.55 2.16 -1.96
CA THR A 56 -12.21 1.76 -2.39
C THR A 56 -11.38 1.47 -1.17
N TYR A 57 -10.50 0.48 -1.28
CA TYR A 57 -9.62 0.07 -0.20
C TYR A 57 -8.17 0.35 -0.60
N TRP A 58 -7.45 1.08 0.23
CA TRP A 58 -6.09 1.51 -0.05
C TRP A 58 -5.15 0.74 0.86
N LEU A 59 -4.06 0.27 0.28
CA LEU A 59 -2.92 -0.30 0.99
C LEU A 59 -1.72 0.61 0.74
N VAL A 60 -1.21 1.23 1.79
CA VAL A 60 -0.12 2.20 1.74
C VAL A 60 1.19 1.51 2.15
N LEU A 61 2.16 1.55 1.26
CA LEU A 61 3.46 0.88 1.37
C LEU A 61 4.61 1.87 1.14
N SER A 62 5.82 1.52 1.58
CA SER A 62 7.03 2.28 1.24
C SER A 62 7.23 2.36 -0.28
N TYR A 63 7.53 3.56 -0.77
CA TYR A 63 7.87 3.75 -2.18
C TYR A 63 9.36 3.46 -2.45
N HIS A 64 9.64 2.71 -3.52
CA HIS A 64 10.99 2.48 -4.00
C HIS A 64 11.17 3.16 -5.36
N SER A 65 11.99 4.21 -5.42
CA SER A 65 12.18 5.04 -6.62
C SER A 65 12.81 4.31 -7.80
N LEU A 66 13.55 3.24 -7.54
CA LEU A 66 14.16 2.39 -8.57
C LEU A 66 13.17 1.37 -9.18
N GLY A 67 11.93 1.31 -8.67
CA GLY A 67 10.91 0.40 -9.18
C GLY A 67 11.19 -1.08 -8.87
N ASN A 68 10.66 -1.95 -9.72
CA ASN A 68 10.86 -3.39 -9.58
C ASN A 68 12.22 -3.83 -10.17
N LEU A 69 12.66 -5.03 -9.80
CA LEU A 69 13.96 -5.56 -10.22
C LEU A 69 14.06 -5.77 -11.74
N GLN A 70 12.96 -6.09 -12.42
CA GLN A 70 12.96 -6.30 -13.87
C GLN A 70 13.27 -4.99 -14.62
N ASP A 71 12.60 -3.91 -14.24
CA ASP A 71 12.80 -2.58 -14.83
C ASP A 71 14.18 -2.03 -14.48
N TYR A 72 14.70 -2.30 -13.27
CA TYR A 72 16.04 -1.89 -12.87
C TYR A 72 17.16 -2.56 -13.69
N LEU A 73 16.93 -3.78 -14.17
CA LEU A 73 17.93 -4.57 -14.91
C LEU A 73 17.87 -4.37 -16.43
N THR A 74 16.91 -3.59 -16.94
CA THR A 74 16.69 -3.37 -18.38
C THR A 74 17.22 -2.00 -18.82
#